data_AF-A0A934MSQ4-F1
#
_entry.id   AF-A0A934MSQ4-F1
#
_cell.length_a   1.000
_cell.length_b   1.000
_cell.length_c   1.000
_cell.angle_alpha   90.00
_cell.angle_beta   90.00
_cell.angle_gamma   90.00
#
_symmetry.space_group_name_H-M   'P 1'
#
loop_
_entity.id
_entity.type
_entity.pdbx_description
1 polymer ?
#
loop_
_entity_poly.entity_id
_entity_poly.type
_entity_poly.pdbx_seq_one_letter_code
_entity_poly.pdbx_strand_id
1 'polypeptide(L)'
;MVALITGTSDTRAWAKGIAKAAPGDVFNEHIGKAIALHRALGLPVPSEYLNAPEPEGFRVDDVVTNRDGVYADVRFTSTLLHRLPGYDGVTIKGVYCGDAWRHSYSHGWVGENQIRVVDDSARYSAVGNEVSA
;
A
#
# COMPACT_ATOMS: atom_id res chain seq x y z
N MET A 1 11.18 4.26 -3.54
CA MET A 1 11.30 4.29 -5.01
C MET A 1 12.52 5.08 -5.45
N VAL A 2 13.15 4.68 -6.56
CA VAL A 2 14.34 5.34 -7.13
C VAL A 2 14.08 5.56 -8.62
N ALA A 3 14.39 6.76 -9.11
CA ALA A 3 14.39 7.10 -10.54
C ALA A 3 15.83 7.46 -10.94
N LEU A 4 16.26 6.95 -12.10
CA LEU A 4 17.55 7.24 -12.71
C LEU A 4 17.31 7.84 -14.09
N ILE A 5 17.98 8.94 -14.39
CA ILE A 5 18.01 9.53 -15.73
C ILE A 5 19.33 9.11 -16.36
N THR A 6 19.27 8.40 -17.49
CA THR A 6 20.44 7.95 -18.25
C THR A 6 20.43 8.57 -19.64
N GLY A 7 21.60 8.67 -20.26
CA GLY A 7 21.69 9.03 -21.68
C GLY A 7 21.23 7.87 -22.55
N THR A 8 20.85 8.14 -23.80
CA THR A 8 20.51 7.09 -24.77
C THR A 8 21.75 6.32 -25.25
N SER A 9 22.93 6.94 -25.14
CA SER A 9 24.20 6.43 -25.65
C SER A 9 25.13 5.85 -24.58
N ASP A 10 24.78 5.93 -23.28
CA ASP A 10 25.52 5.29 -22.18
C ASP A 10 24.60 5.00 -20.98
N THR A 11 24.89 3.91 -20.27
CA THR A 11 24.19 3.43 -19.06
C THR A 11 24.52 4.22 -17.79
N ARG A 12 25.47 5.17 -17.87
CA ARG A 12 25.80 6.07 -16.77
C ARG A 12 24.55 6.86 -16.35
N ALA A 13 24.26 6.89 -15.05
CA ALA A 13 23.22 7.73 -14.49
C ALA A 13 23.70 9.19 -14.41
N TRP A 14 22.95 10.09 -15.05
CA TRP A 14 23.18 11.54 -15.08
C TRP A 14 22.53 12.23 -13.90
N ALA A 15 21.35 11.75 -13.50
CA ALA A 15 20.63 12.24 -12.33
C ALA A 15 19.91 11.10 -11.63
N LYS A 16 19.65 11.29 -10.33
CA LYS A 16 19.00 10.32 -9.47
C LYS A 16 18.04 11.02 -8.54
N GLY A 17 16.81 10.52 -8.47
CA GLY A 17 15.81 10.92 -7.50
C GLY A 17 15.40 9.75 -6.63
N ILE A 18 15.14 10.01 -5.35
CA ILE A 18 14.74 9.00 -4.37
C ILE A 18 13.47 9.48 -3.67
N ALA A 19 12.48 8.60 -3.55
CA ALA A 19 11.28 8.80 -2.76
C ALA A 19 11.15 7.72 -1.69
N LYS A 20 10.72 8.10 -0.48
CA LYS A 20 10.47 7.21 0.66
C LYS A 20 9.17 7.67 1.33
N ALA A 21 8.32 6.72 1.71
CA ALA A 21 7.15 7.00 2.57
C ALA A 21 7.64 7.37 3.99
N ALA A 22 6.91 8.26 4.68
CA ALA A 22 7.23 8.56 6.06
C ALA A 22 6.83 7.38 6.97
N PRO A 23 7.43 7.25 8.16
CA PRO A 23 7.00 6.25 9.13
C PRO A 23 5.53 6.47 9.49
N GLY A 24 4.70 5.46 9.22
CA GLY A 24 3.26 5.52 9.49
C GLY A 24 2.40 5.74 8.25
N ASP A 25 2.95 6.33 7.18
CA ASP A 25 2.23 6.54 5.93
C ASP A 25 1.97 5.22 5.19
N VAL A 26 0.86 5.19 4.44
CA VAL A 26 0.59 4.13 3.48
C VAL A 26 1.51 4.28 2.28
N PHE A 27 2.21 3.19 1.93
CA PHE A 27 3.05 3.16 0.75
C PHE A 27 2.19 3.06 -0.52
N ASN A 28 2.48 3.92 -1.50
CA ASN A 28 1.90 3.85 -2.84
C ASN A 28 3.03 3.93 -3.88
N GLU A 29 3.14 2.91 -4.73
CA GLU A 29 4.23 2.84 -5.70
C GLU A 29 4.18 3.96 -6.75
N HIS A 30 2.98 4.38 -7.16
CA HIS A 30 2.81 5.35 -8.25
C HIS A 30 3.19 6.74 -7.78
N ILE A 31 2.75 7.12 -6.57
CA ILE A 31 3.17 8.36 -5.92
C ILE A 31 4.68 8.34 -5.68
N GLY A 32 5.22 7.22 -5.18
CA GLY A 32 6.66 7.06 -4.97
C GLY A 32 7.47 7.21 -6.27
N LYS A 33 7.00 6.64 -7.38
CA LYS A 33 7.61 6.77 -8.72
C LYS A 33 7.56 8.23 -9.19
N ALA A 34 6.41 8.90 -9.05
CA ALA A 34 6.25 10.31 -9.45
C ALA A 34 7.19 11.25 -8.67
N ILE A 35 7.23 11.14 -7.34
CA ILE A 35 8.14 11.94 -6.50
C ILE A 35 9.59 11.68 -6.86
N ALA A 36 9.98 10.42 -7.08
CA ALA A 36 11.34 10.08 -7.47
C ALA A 36 11.71 10.70 -8.83
N LEU A 37 10.79 10.71 -9.79
CA LEU A 37 11.01 11.34 -11.09
C LEU A 37 11.16 12.86 -11.00
N HIS A 38 10.28 13.55 -10.27
CA HIS A 38 10.40 15.00 -10.04
C HIS A 38 11.77 15.35 -9.45
N ARG A 39 12.20 14.61 -8.42
CA ARG A 39 13.52 14.79 -7.79
C ARG A 39 14.67 14.51 -8.75
N ALA A 40 14.55 13.50 -9.62
CA ALA A 40 15.57 13.19 -10.62
C ALA A 40 15.69 14.30 -11.68
N LEU A 41 14.57 14.89 -12.08
CA LEU A 41 14.51 15.99 -13.05
C LEU A 41 14.89 17.35 -12.45
N GLY A 42 15.07 17.44 -11.13
CA GLY A 42 15.28 18.73 -10.45
C GLY A 42 14.04 19.63 -10.43
N LEU A 43 12.84 19.05 -10.60
CA LEU A 43 11.58 19.78 -10.58
C LEU A 43 11.01 19.84 -9.15
N PRO A 44 10.26 20.91 -8.81
CA PRO A 44 9.53 20.94 -7.55
C PRO A 44 8.55 19.76 -7.49
N VAL A 45 8.44 19.14 -6.31
CA VAL A 45 7.47 18.05 -6.06
C VAL A 45 6.13 18.68 -5.67
N PRO A 46 5.04 18.38 -6.39
CA PRO A 46 3.70 18.84 -6.03
C PRO A 46 3.31 18.45 -4.60
N SER A 47 2.65 19.35 -3.86
CA SER A 47 2.28 19.10 -2.47
C SER A 47 1.21 18.01 -2.34
N GLU A 48 0.43 17.77 -3.38
CA GLU A 48 -0.58 16.71 -3.48
C GLU A 48 0.06 15.32 -3.41
N TYR A 49 1.29 15.16 -3.89
CA TYR A 49 2.02 13.89 -3.78
C TYR A 49 2.60 13.66 -2.38
N LEU A 50 2.80 14.74 -1.61
CA LEU A 50 3.32 14.68 -0.25
C LEU A 50 2.23 14.55 0.81
N ASN A 51 1.00 14.97 0.49
CA ASN A 51 -0.14 15.00 1.39
C ASN A 51 -1.33 14.24 0.80
N ALA A 52 -1.06 13.14 0.10
CA ALA A 52 -2.12 12.29 -0.44
C ALA A 52 -2.95 11.71 0.72
N PRO A 53 -4.29 11.71 0.62
CA PRO A 53 -5.14 11.14 1.65
C PRO A 53 -4.89 9.63 1.78
N GLU A 54 -5.07 9.09 2.98
CA GLU A 54 -5.04 7.64 3.19
C GLU A 54 -6.16 6.96 2.38
N PRO A 55 -5.92 5.72 1.89
CA PRO A 55 -6.95 4.97 1.17
C PRO A 55 -8.18 4.72 2.04
N GLU A 56 -9.35 4.98 1.48
CA GLU A 56 -10.61 4.66 2.14
C GLU A 56 -10.90 3.15 2.10
N GLY A 57 -11.30 2.61 3.24
CA GLY A 57 -11.70 1.21 3.42
C GLY A 57 -10.60 0.20 3.10
N PHE A 58 -10.98 -1.07 3.02
CA PHE A 58 -10.11 -2.19 2.66
C PHE A 58 -10.56 -2.82 1.34
N ARG A 59 -9.62 -3.27 0.52
CA ARG A 59 -9.86 -3.90 -0.78
C ARG A 59 -9.03 -5.17 -0.91
N VAL A 60 -9.45 -6.04 -1.82
CA VAL A 60 -8.64 -7.18 -2.25
C VAL A 60 -7.30 -6.65 -2.78
N ASP A 61 -6.24 -7.40 -2.50
CA ASP A 61 -4.84 -7.11 -2.84
C ASP A 61 -4.16 -5.99 -2.05
N ASP A 62 -4.85 -5.33 -1.11
CA ASP A 62 -4.18 -4.46 -0.14
C ASP A 62 -3.20 -5.26 0.72
N VAL A 63 -2.01 -4.69 0.94
CA VAL A 63 -1.08 -5.20 1.94
C VAL A 63 -1.37 -4.52 3.26
N VAL A 64 -1.59 -5.33 4.29
CA VAL A 64 -1.99 -4.89 5.62
C VAL A 64 -1.03 -5.39 6.68
N THR A 65 -1.01 -4.68 7.81
CA THR A 65 -0.36 -5.11 9.05
C THR A 65 -1.33 -5.01 10.21
N ASN A 66 -1.08 -5.72 11.31
CA ASN A 66 -1.82 -5.48 12.53
C ASN A 66 -1.65 -4.04 13.04
N ARG A 67 -2.71 -3.50 13.65
CA ARG A 67 -2.62 -2.25 14.41
C ARG A 67 -1.78 -2.46 15.67
N ASP A 68 -1.15 -1.37 16.10
CA ASP A 68 -0.37 -1.34 17.32
C ASP A 68 -1.27 -1.68 18.53
N GLY A 69 -0.77 -2.52 19.43
CA GLY A 69 -1.50 -2.94 20.64
C GLY A 69 -2.53 -4.06 20.44
N VAL A 70 -2.81 -4.51 19.22
CA VAL A 70 -3.74 -5.63 18.98
C VAL A 70 -3.08 -6.99 19.20
N TYR A 71 -1.82 -7.14 18.78
CA TYR A 71 -1.00 -8.32 19.03
C TYR A 71 0.31 -7.87 19.66
N ALA A 72 0.58 -8.34 20.88
CA ALA A 72 1.64 -7.82 21.74
C ALA A 72 3.05 -7.91 21.11
N ASP A 73 3.33 -8.97 20.33
CA ASP A 73 4.70 -9.26 19.87
C ASP A 73 4.78 -9.79 18.43
N VAL A 74 3.69 -9.67 17.65
CA VAL A 74 3.65 -10.17 16.28
C VAL A 74 3.34 -9.01 15.35
N ARG A 75 4.33 -8.61 14.56
CA ARG A 75 4.08 -7.86 13.33
C ARG A 75 3.89 -8.87 12.21
N PHE A 76 2.67 -8.95 11.70
CA PHE A 76 2.41 -9.72 10.50
C PHE A 76 2.16 -8.76 9.33
N THR A 77 2.64 -9.12 8.15
CA THR A 77 2.33 -8.42 6.91
C THR A 77 1.66 -9.42 5.98
N SER A 78 0.51 -9.05 5.42
CA SER A 78 -0.29 -9.97 4.61
C SER A 78 -1.09 -9.23 3.57
N THR A 79 -1.38 -9.92 2.47
CA THR A 79 -2.27 -9.43 1.41
C THR A 79 -3.69 -9.88 1.69
N LEU A 80 -4.66 -8.98 1.54
CA LEU A 80 -6.09 -9.30 1.61
C LEU A 80 -6.52 -10.05 0.35
N LEU A 81 -7.22 -11.17 0.52
CA LEU A 81 -7.59 -12.06 -0.58
C LEU A 81 -9.07 -11.93 -0.98
N HIS A 82 -9.99 -12.00 -0.02
CA HIS A 82 -11.43 -11.80 -0.25
C HIS A 82 -12.17 -11.56 1.08
N ARG A 83 -13.37 -10.97 1.00
CA ARG A 83 -14.27 -10.78 2.16
C ARG A 83 -14.81 -12.12 2.65
N LEU A 84 -15.01 -12.24 3.96
CA LEU A 84 -15.66 -13.38 4.59
C LEU A 84 -16.87 -12.92 5.42
N PRO A 85 -18.00 -12.57 4.79
CA PRO A 85 -19.12 -11.94 5.49
C PRO A 85 -19.72 -12.78 6.63
N GLY A 86 -19.58 -14.10 6.57
CA GLY A 86 -20.03 -15.01 7.63
C GLY A 86 -19.31 -14.84 8.97
N TYR A 87 -18.22 -14.07 9.01
CA TYR A 87 -17.46 -13.73 10.21
C TYR A 87 -17.48 -12.23 10.54
N ASP A 88 -18.31 -11.45 9.84
CA ASP A 88 -18.46 -10.01 10.12
C ASP A 88 -19.06 -9.78 11.51
N GLY A 89 -18.63 -8.70 12.15
CA GLY A 89 -19.17 -8.27 13.45
C GLY A 89 -18.77 -9.15 14.64
N VAL A 90 -17.89 -10.14 14.43
CA VAL A 90 -17.38 -11.00 15.50
C VAL A 90 -16.52 -10.18 16.47
N THR A 91 -16.58 -10.53 17.75
CA THR A 91 -15.70 -9.98 18.79
C THR A 91 -14.71 -11.06 19.23
N ILE A 92 -13.41 -10.80 19.07
CA ILE A 92 -12.35 -11.71 19.51
C ILE A 92 -11.62 -11.07 20.68
N LYS A 93 -11.53 -11.78 21.81
CA LYS A 93 -10.83 -11.29 23.02
C LYS A 93 -11.29 -9.88 23.46
N GLY A 94 -12.58 -9.58 23.31
CA GLY A 94 -13.16 -8.28 23.68
C GLY A 94 -12.95 -7.14 22.65
N VAL A 95 -12.34 -7.43 21.50
CA VAL A 95 -12.15 -6.46 20.41
C VAL A 95 -13.16 -6.73 19.30
N TYR A 96 -13.98 -5.73 18.97
CA TYR A 96 -14.90 -5.79 17.83
C TYR A 96 -14.11 -5.78 16.52
N CYS A 97 -14.16 -6.88 15.77
CA CYS A 97 -13.34 -7.08 14.59
C CYS A 97 -13.84 -6.32 13.35
N GLY A 98 -15.14 -5.97 13.30
CA GLY A 98 -15.76 -5.35 12.13
C GLY A 98 -15.84 -6.33 10.94
N ASP A 99 -15.60 -5.81 9.75
CA ASP A 99 -15.56 -6.57 8.51
C ASP A 99 -14.41 -7.61 8.50
N ALA A 100 -14.74 -8.87 8.26
CA ALA A 100 -13.79 -9.98 8.21
C ALA A 100 -13.22 -10.20 6.79
N TRP A 101 -11.92 -10.46 6.75
CA TRP A 101 -11.17 -10.68 5.52
C TRP A 101 -10.30 -11.92 5.59
N ARG A 102 -10.28 -12.68 4.50
CA ARG A 102 -9.25 -13.67 4.26
C ARG A 102 -7.95 -12.97 3.91
N HIS A 103 -6.84 -13.48 4.44
CA HIS A 103 -5.50 -12.93 4.20
C HIS A 103 -4.49 -14.05 3.88
N SER A 104 -3.35 -13.70 3.29
CA SER A 104 -2.33 -14.65 2.81
C SER A 104 -1.43 -15.28 3.90
N TYR A 105 -1.33 -14.67 5.09
CA TYR A 105 -0.36 -15.06 6.12
C TYR A 105 -0.77 -16.34 6.88
N SER A 106 -2.06 -16.65 6.98
CA SER A 106 -2.54 -17.82 7.71
C SER A 106 -3.80 -18.43 7.10
N HIS A 107 -4.20 -19.59 7.60
CA HIS A 107 -5.47 -20.21 7.23
C HIS A 107 -6.69 -19.58 7.93
N GLY A 108 -6.50 -18.52 8.71
CA GLY A 108 -7.55 -17.80 9.42
C GLY A 108 -8.15 -16.63 8.63
N TRP A 109 -8.76 -15.72 9.37
CA TRP A 109 -9.28 -14.45 8.90
C TRP A 109 -8.84 -13.34 9.86
N VAL A 110 -8.93 -12.09 9.41
CA VAL A 110 -8.63 -10.91 10.21
C VAL A 110 -9.72 -9.87 10.06
N GLY A 111 -10.05 -9.17 11.14
CA GLY A 111 -11.03 -8.09 11.13
C GLY A 111 -10.41 -6.74 10.77
N GLU A 112 -11.16 -5.88 10.08
CA GLU A 112 -10.76 -4.53 9.68
C GLU A 112 -10.19 -3.69 10.84
N ASN A 113 -10.76 -3.82 12.05
CA ASN A 113 -10.35 -3.04 13.21
C ASN A 113 -9.05 -3.54 13.84
N GLN A 114 -8.59 -4.73 13.43
CA GLN A 114 -7.33 -5.32 13.89
C GLN A 114 -6.16 -4.95 12.99
N ILE A 115 -6.43 -4.39 11.81
CA ILE A 115 -5.45 -4.14 10.76
C ILE A 115 -5.46 -2.69 10.28
N ARG A 116 -4.39 -2.33 9.58
CA ARG A 116 -4.27 -1.10 8.80
C ARG A 116 -3.56 -1.42 7.49
N VAL A 117 -3.88 -0.67 6.44
CA VAL A 117 -3.20 -0.77 5.15
C VAL A 117 -1.79 -0.20 5.29
N VAL A 118 -0.83 -0.85 4.63
CA VAL A 118 0.57 -0.38 4.55
C VAL A 118 1.04 -0.23 3.11
N ASP A 119 0.42 -0.92 2.17
CA ASP A 119 0.65 -0.76 0.73
C ASP A 119 -0.69 -0.89 -0.02
N ASP A 120 -1.06 0.16 -0.75
CA ASP A 120 -2.29 0.23 -1.54
C ASP A 120 -2.02 0.24 -3.06
N SER A 121 -0.78 -0.02 -3.48
CA SER A 121 -0.34 0.02 -4.87
C SER A 121 -1.21 -0.80 -5.81
N ALA A 122 -1.65 -1.98 -5.36
CA ALA A 122 -2.46 -2.90 -6.16
C ALA A 122 -3.77 -2.29 -6.64
N ARG A 123 -4.37 -1.35 -5.88
CA ARG A 123 -5.62 -0.68 -6.22
C ARG A 123 -5.57 0.11 -7.53
N TYR A 124 -4.38 0.53 -7.94
CA TYR A 124 -4.16 1.40 -9.10
C TYR A 124 -3.33 0.72 -10.19
N SER A 125 -3.00 -0.56 -9.99
CA SER A 125 -2.44 -1.39 -11.03
C SER A 125 -3.51 -1.61 -12.12
N ALA A 126 -3.12 -1.47 -13.39
CA ALA A 126 -4.03 -1.56 -14.52
C ALA A 126 -4.55 -3.01 -14.69
N VAL A 127 -5.59 -3.38 -13.94
CA VAL A 127 -6.45 -4.51 -14.28
C VAL A 127 -7.51 -3.97 -15.24
N GLY A 128 -7.30 -4.18 -16.54
CA GLY A 128 -8.31 -3.95 -17.58
C GLY A 128 -7.93 -2.97 -18.68
N ASN A 129 -6.80 -3.22 -19.38
CA ASN A 129 -6.62 -2.68 -20.72
C ASN A 129 -7.23 -3.67 -21.74
N GLU A 130 -8.55 -3.80 -21.74
CA GLU A 130 -9.27 -4.26 -22.93
C GLU A 130 -9.72 -3.02 -23.71
N VAL A 131 -8.78 -2.46 -24.47
CA VAL A 131 -9.12 -1.70 -25.66
C VAL A 131 -9.73 -2.70 -26.66
N SER A 132 -11.05 -2.78 -26.69
CA SER A 132 -11.76 -3.30 -27.86
C SER A 132 -11.50 -2.32 -28.99
N ALA A 133 -10.81 -2.82 -30.02
CA ALA A 133 -10.61 -2.15 -31.30
C ALA A 133 -11.91 -2.10 -32.12
#